data_AF-B4IE02-F1
#
_entry.id   AF-B4IE02-F1
#
_cell.length_a   1.000
_cell.length_b   1.000
_cell.length_c   1.000
_cell.angle_alpha   90.00
_cell.angle_beta   90.00
_cell.angle_gamma   90.00
#
_symmetry.space_group_name_H-M   'P 1'
#
loop_
_entity.id
_entity.type
_entity.pdbx_description
1 polymer ?
#
loop_
_entity_poly.entity_id
_entity_poly.type
_entity_poly.pdbx_seq_one_letter_code
_entity_poly.pdbx_strand_id
1 'polypeptide(L)'
;MAVLGSLFLLSMLDMKTLNLTRLDGLLVEPTRDLAQLELYLQAGSDHRDEENPYVQWFLQRTEIPLSIVTYQENLYWMDDPFGRRNLVLVMSLDQLLTNRGAAAPIQKAGTFFYILADQDEDLSADEQLRLEGSCRQLWTQHKVYNRFFLTRDGVWIYDPFKRRDSAFGRLVRYYGSETLDKLLFRDMAGYPLRIQMFKSVYTRPEFDKESGLLTRVTGVDFLVAQMLRERLNFTMLLQQPEENYFG
;
A
#
# COMPACT_ATOMS: atom_id res chain seq x y z
N MET A 1 -22.56 -4.02 -40.19
CA MET A 1 -21.70 -4.72 -39.22
C MET A 1 -20.58 -3.78 -38.83
N ALA A 2 -20.88 -2.89 -37.89
CA ALA A 2 -20.07 -1.75 -37.51
C ALA A 2 -19.93 -1.77 -35.99
N VAL A 3 -18.96 -2.50 -35.46
CA VAL A 3 -18.48 -2.39 -34.08
C VAL A 3 -17.08 -3.00 -34.06
N LEU A 4 -16.04 -2.22 -34.35
CA LEU A 4 -14.63 -2.59 -34.10
C LEU A 4 -13.66 -1.40 -34.27
N GLY A 5 -14.11 -0.28 -34.82
CA GLY A 5 -13.29 0.93 -35.01
C GLY A 5 -13.21 1.90 -33.84
N SER A 6 -13.89 1.64 -32.72
CA SER A 6 -14.11 2.67 -31.68
C SER A 6 -13.33 2.48 -30.38
N LEU A 7 -12.53 1.42 -30.23
CA LEU A 7 -11.84 1.08 -28.98
C LEU A 7 -10.33 1.40 -28.99
N PHE A 8 -9.78 1.85 -30.11
CA PHE A 8 -8.34 2.13 -30.26
C PHE A 8 -7.98 3.61 -30.43
N LEU A 9 -8.96 4.51 -30.36
CA LEU A 9 -8.81 5.95 -30.64
C LEU A 9 -9.04 6.86 -29.43
N LEU A 10 -9.21 6.29 -28.22
CA LEU A 10 -9.31 7.04 -26.96
C LEU A 10 -8.00 7.08 -26.16
N SER A 11 -6.91 6.45 -26.64
CA SER A 11 -5.63 6.34 -25.94
C SER A 11 -4.55 7.33 -26.41
N MET A 12 -4.93 8.37 -27.17
CA MET A 12 -4.00 9.39 -27.70
C MET A 12 -4.51 10.80 -27.39
N LEU A 13 -4.87 11.06 -26.14
CA LEU A 13 -5.08 12.41 -25.64
C LEU A 13 -3.83 12.83 -24.85
N ASP A 14 -3.02 13.63 -25.54
CA ASP A 14 -1.94 14.51 -25.07
C ASP A 14 -1.79 14.59 -23.53
N MET A 15 -0.93 13.75 -22.96
CA MET A 15 -0.71 13.56 -21.51
C MET A 15 0.22 14.63 -20.89
N LYS A 16 0.36 15.80 -21.53
CA LYS A 16 1.20 16.90 -21.00
C LYS A 16 0.54 17.71 -19.89
N THR A 17 -0.74 17.50 -19.62
CA THR A 17 -1.43 18.08 -18.45
C THR A 17 -2.35 17.03 -17.82
N LEU A 18 -2.02 16.54 -16.62
CA LEU A 18 -3.00 15.79 -15.85
C LEU A 18 -4.14 16.73 -15.46
N ASN A 19 -5.30 16.56 -16.09
CA ASN A 19 -6.49 17.32 -15.74
C ASN A 19 -6.97 16.92 -14.34
N LEU A 20 -7.30 17.89 -13.49
CA LEU A 20 -7.84 17.70 -12.14
C LEU A 20 -9.03 16.73 -12.12
N THR A 21 -9.90 16.75 -13.13
CA THR A 21 -11.04 15.81 -13.22
C THR A 21 -10.59 14.35 -13.34
N ARG A 22 -9.44 14.09 -13.96
CA ARG A 22 -8.85 12.73 -14.04
C ARG A 22 -8.27 12.31 -12.68
N LEU A 23 -7.68 13.25 -11.96
CA LEU A 23 -7.17 13.02 -10.60
C LEU A 23 -8.28 12.72 -9.61
N ASP A 24 -9.46 13.29 -9.79
CA ASP A 24 -10.64 12.95 -8.97
C ASP A 24 -10.96 11.47 -9.01
N GLY A 25 -10.96 10.89 -10.22
CA GLY A 25 -11.19 9.47 -10.43
C GLY A 25 -10.10 8.58 -9.83
N LEU A 26 -8.98 9.12 -9.39
CA LEU A 26 -7.88 8.40 -8.75
C LEU A 26 -7.80 8.65 -7.25
N LEU A 27 -8.08 9.86 -6.78
CA LEU A 27 -7.72 10.30 -5.44
C LEU A 27 -8.91 10.53 -4.51
N VAL A 28 -10.15 10.60 -5.00
CA VAL A 28 -11.33 10.79 -4.13
C VAL A 28 -11.54 9.64 -3.15
N GLU A 29 -11.57 8.40 -3.64
CA GLU A 29 -11.77 7.22 -2.79
C GLU A 29 -10.70 7.09 -1.68
N PRO A 30 -9.39 7.17 -1.99
CA PRO A 30 -8.38 6.98 -0.95
C PRO A 30 -8.29 8.16 0.04
N THR A 31 -8.86 9.32 -0.28
CA THR A 31 -8.89 10.47 0.64
C THR A 31 -10.21 10.65 1.38
N ARG A 32 -11.30 9.99 0.95
CA ARG A 32 -12.67 10.27 1.43
C ARG A 32 -12.81 10.31 2.95
N ASP A 33 -12.26 9.32 3.64
CA ASP A 33 -12.46 9.11 5.07
C ASP A 33 -11.28 9.64 5.92
N LEU A 34 -10.38 10.43 5.33
CA LEU A 34 -9.22 10.96 6.04
C LEU A 34 -9.63 12.19 6.87
N ALA A 35 -9.38 12.13 8.17
CA ALA A 35 -9.71 13.23 9.09
C ALA A 35 -8.86 14.49 8.88
N GLN A 36 -7.62 14.32 8.44
CA GLN A 36 -6.67 15.39 8.13
C GLN A 36 -5.55 14.86 7.23
N LEU A 37 -4.89 15.77 6.52
CA LEU A 37 -3.71 15.51 5.68
C LEU A 37 -2.58 16.49 6.02
N GLU A 38 -1.35 16.01 5.94
CA GLU A 38 -0.16 16.84 5.99
C GLU A 38 0.60 16.74 4.66
N LEU A 39 0.75 17.89 3.99
CA LEU A 39 1.47 18.01 2.73
C LEU A 39 2.90 18.48 3.02
N TYR A 40 3.86 17.61 2.72
CA TYR A 40 5.28 17.82 2.88
C TYR A 40 5.93 18.18 1.55
N LEU A 41 6.41 19.41 1.45
CA LEU A 41 7.12 19.96 0.29
C LEU A 41 8.62 20.02 0.59
N GLN A 42 9.45 19.84 -0.45
CA GLN A 42 10.89 19.93 -0.30
C GLN A 42 11.31 21.39 -0.11
N ALA A 43 12.16 21.65 0.88
CA ALA A 43 12.69 22.99 1.11
C ALA A 43 13.87 23.28 0.17
N GLY A 44 13.69 24.21 -0.76
CA GLY A 44 14.74 24.68 -1.67
C GLY A 44 14.17 25.52 -2.80
N SER A 45 14.95 26.43 -3.39
CA SER A 45 14.52 27.28 -4.52
C SER A 45 14.49 26.56 -5.87
N ASP A 46 15.10 25.38 -5.95
CA ASP A 46 15.32 24.66 -7.21
C ASP A 46 14.19 23.69 -7.55
N HIS A 47 13.29 23.45 -6.58
CA HIS A 47 12.13 22.59 -6.73
C HIS A 47 10.87 23.44 -6.91
N ARG A 48 10.09 23.14 -7.94
CA ARG A 48 8.79 23.76 -8.20
C ARG A 48 7.66 22.82 -7.83
N ASP A 49 7.69 22.34 -6.59
CA ASP A 49 6.71 21.37 -6.08
C ASP A 49 5.28 21.89 -6.22
N GLU A 50 5.09 23.21 -6.09
CA GLU A 50 3.82 23.88 -6.27
C GLU A 50 3.28 23.77 -7.71
N GLU A 51 4.12 23.59 -8.73
CA GLU A 51 3.66 23.40 -10.11
C GLU A 51 3.17 21.97 -10.37
N ASN A 52 3.43 21.02 -9.46
CA ASN A 52 3.05 19.63 -9.65
C ASN A 52 1.51 19.45 -9.62
N PRO A 53 0.90 18.78 -10.63
CA PRO A 53 -0.55 18.59 -10.69
C PRO A 53 -1.15 17.88 -9.47
N TYR A 54 -0.41 16.95 -8.85
CA TYR A 54 -0.84 16.28 -7.63
C TYR A 54 -0.84 17.24 -6.43
N VAL A 55 0.20 18.06 -6.29
CA VAL A 55 0.26 19.10 -5.26
C VAL A 55 -0.90 20.07 -5.43
N GLN A 56 -1.12 20.57 -6.65
CA GLN A 56 -2.26 21.43 -6.96
C GLN A 56 -3.60 20.77 -6.63
N TRP A 57 -3.77 19.49 -6.94
CA TRP A 57 -4.98 18.75 -6.58
C TRP A 57 -5.19 18.71 -5.06
N PHE A 58 -4.16 18.35 -4.29
CA PHE A 58 -4.25 18.32 -2.83
C PHE A 58 -4.47 19.70 -2.21
N LEU A 59 -3.95 20.77 -2.80
CA LEU A 59 -4.17 22.15 -2.32
C LEU A 59 -5.59 22.66 -2.63
N GLN A 60 -6.14 22.30 -3.79
CA GLN A 60 -7.40 22.86 -4.28
C GLN A 60 -8.64 22.10 -3.78
N ARG A 61 -8.50 20.84 -3.38
CA ARG A 61 -9.65 19.94 -3.17
C ARG A 61 -9.99 19.60 -1.72
N THR A 62 -9.63 20.48 -0.79
CA THR A 62 -9.67 20.16 0.64
C THR A 62 -11.03 20.42 1.28
N GLU A 63 -11.95 19.46 1.14
CA GLU A 63 -12.95 19.20 2.20
C GLU A 63 -12.30 18.59 3.45
N ILE A 64 -11.02 18.20 3.35
CA ILE A 64 -10.18 17.60 4.39
C ILE A 64 -9.24 18.67 4.96
N PRO A 65 -9.15 18.85 6.28
CA PRO A 65 -8.15 19.73 6.90
C PRO A 65 -6.72 19.43 6.42
N LEU A 66 -6.05 20.44 5.88
CA LEU A 66 -4.71 20.33 5.30
C LEU A 66 -3.71 21.18 6.09
N SER A 67 -2.60 20.58 6.51
CA SER A 67 -1.41 21.29 7.01
C SER A 67 -0.29 21.22 6.00
N ILE A 68 0.39 22.33 5.73
CA ILE A 68 1.51 22.38 4.78
C ILE A 68 2.80 22.53 5.58
N VAL A 69 3.77 21.67 5.29
CA VAL A 69 5.06 21.59 5.97
C VAL A 69 6.17 21.55 4.92
N THR A 70 7.24 22.29 5.15
CA THR A 70 8.46 22.20 4.34
C THR A 70 9.51 21.38 5.09
N TYR A 71 10.27 20.53 4.40
CA TYR A 71 11.31 19.72 5.03
C TYR A 71 12.64 19.74 4.28
N GLN A 72 13.74 19.55 5.02
CA GLN A 72 15.06 19.27 4.46
C GLN A 72 15.48 17.86 4.83
N GLU A 73 16.07 17.13 3.89
CA GLU A 73 16.44 15.71 4.01
C GLU A 73 17.37 15.41 5.20
N ASN A 74 18.20 16.39 5.60
CA ASN A 74 19.22 16.24 6.65
C ASN A 74 18.71 16.43 8.08
N LEU A 75 17.44 16.80 8.28
CA LEU A 75 16.85 16.88 9.62
C LEU A 75 16.52 15.48 10.12
N TYR A 76 17.15 15.10 11.22
CA TYR A 76 16.93 13.85 11.94
C TYR A 76 15.44 13.61 12.16
N TRP A 77 14.86 12.69 11.38
CA TRP A 77 13.54 12.11 11.59
C TRP A 77 13.52 11.18 12.83
N MET A 78 14.15 11.61 13.93
CA MET A 78 14.41 10.81 15.14
C MET A 78 13.15 10.57 15.97
N ASP A 79 12.20 11.49 15.93
CA ASP A 79 10.89 11.31 16.52
C ASP A 79 9.94 10.94 15.38
N ASP A 80 9.56 9.66 15.24
CA ASP A 80 8.58 9.15 14.26
C ASP A 80 7.33 10.05 14.19
N PRO A 81 7.29 11.09 13.34
CA PRO A 81 6.19 12.04 13.33
C PRO A 81 4.99 11.45 12.58
N PHE A 82 5.19 10.31 11.92
CA PHE A 82 4.42 9.82 10.78
C PHE A 82 3.60 8.58 11.12
N GLY A 83 3.47 8.30 12.42
CA GLY A 83 2.92 7.06 12.90
C GLY A 83 1.43 6.82 12.61
N ARG A 84 0.65 7.90 12.65
CA ARG A 84 -0.82 7.84 12.48
C ARG A 84 -1.34 8.89 11.51
N ARG A 85 -0.43 9.68 10.95
CA ARG A 85 -0.78 10.82 10.14
C ARG A 85 -0.98 10.37 8.69
N ASN A 86 -1.89 11.03 8.00
CA ASN A 86 -2.02 10.85 6.56
C ASN A 86 -1.15 11.89 5.89
N LEU A 87 -0.28 11.44 5.01
CA LEU A 87 0.78 12.27 4.48
C LEU A 87 0.73 12.31 2.96
N VAL A 88 1.01 13.48 2.42
CA VAL A 88 1.37 13.67 1.02
C VAL A 88 2.81 14.18 1.03
N LEU A 89 3.72 13.48 0.38
CA LEU A 89 5.13 13.83 0.37
C LEU A 89 5.63 13.93 -1.05
N VAL A 90 6.28 15.05 -1.37
CA VAL A 90 7.02 15.22 -2.61
C VAL A 90 8.45 14.74 -2.39
N MET A 91 8.87 13.66 -3.04
CA MET A 91 10.23 13.10 -2.87
C MET A 91 10.75 12.46 -4.15
N SER A 92 12.05 12.26 -4.25
CA SER A 92 12.64 11.52 -5.37
C SER A 92 12.42 10.01 -5.25
N LEU A 93 12.45 9.29 -6.37
CA LEU A 93 12.38 7.83 -6.35
C LEU A 93 13.55 7.23 -5.54
N ASP A 94 14.76 7.74 -5.70
CA ASP A 94 15.92 7.24 -4.96
C ASP A 94 15.77 7.45 -3.45
N GLN A 95 15.23 8.59 -3.00
CA GLN A 95 14.91 8.83 -1.60
C GLN A 95 13.90 7.80 -1.08
N LEU A 96 12.82 7.58 -1.85
CA LEU A 96 11.78 6.60 -1.50
C LEU A 96 12.34 5.18 -1.35
N LEU A 97 13.27 4.79 -2.22
CA LEU A 97 13.88 3.47 -2.24
C LEU A 97 14.80 3.21 -1.03
N THR A 98 15.29 4.25 -0.36
CA THR A 98 16.14 4.07 0.83
C THR A 98 15.40 3.45 2.01
N ASN A 99 14.06 3.54 2.05
CA ASN A 99 13.25 3.16 3.20
C ASN A 99 13.76 3.78 4.52
N ARG A 100 14.07 5.08 4.52
CA ARG A 100 14.50 5.82 5.72
C ARG A 100 13.63 7.04 5.97
N GLY A 101 13.49 7.40 7.25
CA GLY A 101 12.71 8.57 7.67
C GLY A 101 11.31 8.58 7.05
N ALA A 102 10.97 9.68 6.37
CA ALA A 102 9.70 9.89 5.69
C ALA A 102 9.35 8.84 4.60
N ALA A 103 10.35 8.15 4.02
CA ALA A 103 10.14 7.10 3.03
C ALA A 103 9.70 5.75 3.64
N ALA A 104 9.91 5.54 4.95
CA ALA A 104 9.58 4.31 5.67
C ALA A 104 8.79 4.57 6.96
N PRO A 105 7.53 5.03 6.87
CA PRO A 105 6.67 5.07 8.04
C PRO A 105 6.47 3.64 8.55
N ILE A 106 6.93 3.36 9.77
CA ILE A 106 6.91 2.01 10.36
C ILE A 106 5.59 1.67 11.06
N GLN A 107 4.68 2.63 11.19
CA GLN A 107 3.37 2.42 11.80
C GLN A 107 2.28 2.13 10.76
N LYS A 108 1.32 1.28 11.16
CA LYS A 108 0.33 0.66 10.25
C LYS A 108 -0.94 1.49 10.01
N ALA A 109 -1.07 2.67 10.62
CA ALA A 109 -2.35 3.37 10.71
C ALA A 109 -2.52 4.52 9.69
N GLY A 110 -1.44 5.13 9.21
CA GLY A 110 -1.51 6.24 8.25
C GLY A 110 -1.76 5.82 6.81
N THR A 111 -2.14 6.79 5.97
CA THR A 111 -2.17 6.70 4.51
C THR A 111 -1.11 7.62 3.91
N PHE A 112 -0.31 7.09 2.98
CA PHE A 112 0.88 7.77 2.47
C PHE A 112 0.81 7.94 0.95
N PHE A 113 0.85 9.18 0.48
CA PHE A 113 0.89 9.55 -0.92
C PHE A 113 2.29 10.10 -1.23
N TYR A 114 3.04 9.41 -2.09
CA TYR A 114 4.38 9.81 -2.52
C TYR A 114 4.32 10.37 -3.94
N ILE A 115 4.45 11.68 -4.08
CA ILE A 115 4.57 12.38 -5.36
C ILE A 115 6.03 12.28 -5.79
N LEU A 116 6.30 11.54 -6.87
CA LEU A 116 7.66 11.35 -7.37
C LEU A 116 8.07 12.56 -8.20
N ALA A 117 8.91 13.41 -7.60
CA ALA A 117 9.25 14.74 -8.13
C ALA A 117 10.23 14.69 -9.32
N ASP A 118 11.04 13.63 -9.39
CA ASP A 118 12.13 13.43 -10.34
C ASP A 118 11.75 12.54 -11.53
N GLN A 119 10.46 12.20 -11.66
CA GLN A 119 9.97 11.27 -12.67
C GLN A 119 9.26 12.02 -13.79
N ASP A 120 10.02 12.32 -14.86
CA ASP A 120 9.49 12.91 -16.09
C ASP A 120 8.72 11.91 -16.96
N GLU A 121 8.98 10.62 -16.77
CA GLU A 121 8.30 9.49 -17.39
C GLU A 121 7.68 8.60 -16.30
N ASP A 122 6.91 7.59 -16.70
CA ASP A 122 6.45 6.58 -15.76
C ASP A 122 7.56 5.58 -15.41
N LEU A 123 7.38 4.87 -14.29
CA LEU A 123 8.37 3.94 -13.75
C LEU A 123 8.77 2.89 -14.80
N SER A 124 10.05 2.83 -15.13
CA SER A 124 10.63 1.76 -15.93
C SER A 124 10.50 0.40 -15.24
N ALA A 125 10.68 -0.69 -16.00
CA ALA A 125 10.60 -2.04 -15.44
C ALA A 125 11.61 -2.28 -14.29
N ASP A 126 12.80 -1.68 -14.38
CA ASP A 126 13.85 -1.81 -13.37
C ASP A 126 13.52 -1.00 -12.10
N GLU A 127 12.99 0.22 -12.27
CA GLU A 127 12.51 1.05 -11.16
C GLU A 127 11.34 0.39 -10.43
N GLN A 128 10.41 -0.22 -11.19
CA GLN A 128 9.32 -1.00 -10.60
C GLN A 128 9.87 -2.16 -9.75
N LEU A 129 10.86 -2.91 -10.24
CA LEU A 129 11.46 -4.01 -9.49
C LEU A 129 12.17 -3.53 -8.21
N ARG A 130 12.92 -2.42 -8.28
CA ARG A 130 13.56 -1.81 -7.09
C ARG A 130 12.52 -1.39 -6.06
N LEU A 131 11.46 -0.72 -6.50
CA LEU A 131 10.39 -0.23 -5.62
C LEU A 131 9.55 -1.39 -5.04
N GLU A 132 9.30 -2.45 -5.80
CA GLU A 132 8.72 -3.69 -5.28
C GLU A 132 9.58 -4.30 -4.17
N GLY A 133 10.91 -4.31 -4.34
CA GLY A 133 11.85 -4.77 -3.31
C GLY A 133 11.74 -3.95 -2.01
N SER A 134 11.76 -2.62 -2.14
CA SER A 134 11.55 -1.70 -1.02
C SER A 134 10.20 -1.94 -0.31
N CYS A 135 9.10 -2.02 -1.06
CA CYS A 135 7.77 -2.23 -0.49
C CYS A 135 7.63 -3.60 0.19
N ARG A 136 8.23 -4.64 -0.38
CA ARG A 136 8.24 -6.00 0.18
C ARG A 136 8.90 -6.04 1.55
N GLN A 137 10.00 -5.30 1.72
CA GLN A 137 10.65 -5.17 3.01
C GLN A 137 9.70 -4.57 4.05
N LEU A 138 9.07 -3.42 3.73
CA LEU A 138 8.13 -2.76 4.64
C LEU A 138 6.88 -3.60 4.94
N TRP A 139 6.34 -4.33 3.95
CA TRP A 139 5.25 -5.27 4.16
C TRP A 139 5.65 -6.42 5.09
N THR A 140 6.83 -7.01 4.85
CA THR A 140 7.28 -8.19 5.59
C THR A 140 7.60 -7.82 7.04
N GLN A 141 8.26 -6.69 7.27
CA GLN A 141 8.71 -6.26 8.59
C GLN A 141 7.60 -5.51 9.37
N HIS A 142 6.89 -4.61 8.69
CA HIS A 142 5.99 -3.65 9.34
C HIS A 142 4.53 -3.76 8.88
N LYS A 143 4.20 -4.63 7.91
CA LYS A 143 2.85 -4.78 7.33
C LYS A 143 2.29 -3.45 6.78
N VAL A 144 3.17 -2.60 6.28
CA VAL A 144 2.79 -1.32 5.66
C VAL A 144 2.37 -1.60 4.22
N TYR A 145 1.15 -1.19 3.86
CA TYR A 145 0.59 -1.35 2.52
C TYR A 145 -0.14 -0.09 2.02
N ASN A 146 -0.48 0.87 2.90
CA ASN A 146 -1.21 2.09 2.59
C ASN A 146 -0.33 3.15 1.89
N ARG A 147 0.35 2.77 0.81
CA ARG A 147 1.28 3.62 0.07
C ARG A 147 0.83 3.77 -1.38
N PHE A 148 0.64 5.00 -1.80
CA PHE A 148 0.35 5.38 -3.17
C PHE A 148 1.59 6.07 -3.76
N PHE A 149 1.99 5.69 -4.96
CA PHE A 149 3.09 6.31 -5.68
C PHE A 149 2.52 7.05 -6.89
N LEU A 150 2.55 8.37 -6.82
CA LEU A 150 1.93 9.29 -7.75
C LEU A 150 3.01 9.69 -8.76
N THR A 151 2.84 9.17 -9.97
CA THR A 151 3.75 9.33 -11.12
C THR A 151 3.08 10.14 -12.19
N ARG A 152 3.83 10.62 -13.18
CA ARG A 152 3.25 11.35 -14.31
C ARG A 152 2.08 10.61 -14.98
N ASP A 153 2.15 9.31 -15.17
CA ASP A 153 1.14 8.57 -15.94
C ASP A 153 0.00 7.97 -15.09
N GLY A 154 0.07 8.13 -13.77
CA GLY A 154 -0.98 7.68 -12.87
C GLY A 154 -0.47 7.30 -11.49
N VAL A 155 -1.25 6.46 -10.81
CA VAL A 155 -0.96 6.02 -9.44
C VAL A 155 -0.60 4.54 -9.43
N TRP A 156 0.52 4.22 -8.81
CA TRP A 156 0.92 2.86 -8.50
C TRP A 156 0.68 2.54 -7.03
N ILE A 157 0.38 1.28 -6.75
CA ILE A 157 0.29 0.74 -5.40
C ILE A 157 1.06 -0.57 -5.35
N TYR A 158 1.55 -0.94 -4.17
CA TYR A 158 2.13 -2.25 -3.95
C TYR A 158 1.06 -3.21 -3.46
N ASP A 159 0.77 -4.23 -4.26
CA ASP A 159 -0.12 -5.32 -3.89
C ASP A 159 0.72 -6.50 -3.37
N PRO A 160 0.69 -6.79 -2.04
CA PRO A 160 1.48 -7.88 -1.46
C PRO A 160 0.97 -9.27 -1.86
N PHE A 161 -0.23 -9.36 -2.43
CA PHE A 161 -0.92 -10.62 -2.74
C PHE A 161 -0.89 -10.97 -4.23
N LYS A 162 -0.61 -9.99 -5.11
CA LYS A 162 -0.36 -10.27 -6.53
C LYS A 162 0.98 -10.95 -6.73
N ARG A 163 1.03 -11.86 -7.71
CA ARG A 163 2.24 -12.57 -8.07
C ARG A 163 3.01 -11.88 -9.19
N ARG A 164 4.33 -11.91 -9.07
CA ARG A 164 5.29 -11.78 -10.17
C ARG A 164 6.05 -13.11 -10.21
N ASP A 165 5.80 -13.88 -11.27
CA ASP A 165 6.29 -15.25 -11.41
C ASP A 165 5.93 -16.14 -10.20
N SER A 166 6.93 -16.63 -9.47
CA SER A 166 6.75 -17.48 -8.28
C SER A 166 6.63 -16.70 -6.97
N ALA A 167 6.88 -15.39 -6.97
CA ALA A 167 6.91 -14.57 -5.76
C ALA A 167 5.65 -13.70 -5.62
N PHE A 168 5.18 -13.53 -4.39
CA PHE A 168 4.12 -12.59 -4.04
C PHE A 168 4.67 -11.17 -3.93
N GLY A 169 3.85 -10.14 -4.14
CA GLY A 169 4.28 -8.74 -4.07
C GLY A 169 4.61 -8.18 -5.44
N ARG A 170 3.78 -7.25 -5.91
CA ARG A 170 3.94 -6.59 -7.21
C ARG A 170 3.39 -5.16 -7.18
N LEU A 171 4.02 -4.25 -7.93
CA LEU A 171 3.42 -2.96 -8.24
C LEU A 171 2.31 -3.13 -9.28
N VAL A 172 1.16 -2.54 -9.00
CA VAL A 172 0.00 -2.54 -9.88
C VAL A 172 -0.56 -1.14 -10.01
N ARG A 173 -1.21 -0.87 -11.14
CA ARG A 173 -1.91 0.40 -11.35
C ARG A 173 -3.12 0.49 -10.45
N TYR A 174 -3.28 1.64 -9.82
CA TYR A 174 -4.46 2.00 -9.07
C TYR A 174 -5.38 2.88 -9.91
N TYR A 175 -6.67 2.56 -9.87
CA TYR A 175 -7.70 3.19 -10.71
C TYR A 175 -8.78 3.91 -9.90
N GLY A 176 -8.55 4.14 -8.59
CA GLY A 176 -9.41 4.96 -7.74
C GLY A 176 -10.82 4.44 -7.49
N SER A 177 -11.05 3.13 -7.62
CA SER A 177 -12.39 2.54 -7.44
C SER A 177 -12.76 2.27 -5.97
N GLU A 178 -11.77 1.98 -5.12
CA GLU A 178 -11.97 1.58 -3.72
C GLU A 178 -10.72 1.91 -2.90
N THR A 179 -10.85 2.02 -1.58
CA THR A 179 -9.73 2.13 -0.63
C THR A 179 -8.85 0.86 -0.66
N LEU A 180 -7.57 0.98 -0.26
CA LEU A 180 -6.60 -0.12 -0.36
C LEU A 180 -6.95 -1.34 0.50
N ASP A 181 -7.53 -1.12 1.68
CA ASP A 181 -8.01 -2.20 2.55
C ASP A 181 -9.08 -3.05 1.84
N LYS A 182 -10.04 -2.41 1.16
CA LYS A 182 -11.06 -3.14 0.38
C LYS A 182 -10.45 -3.80 -0.84
N LEU A 183 -9.60 -3.09 -1.58
CA LEU A 183 -9.00 -3.57 -2.82
C LEU A 183 -8.09 -4.78 -2.59
N LEU A 184 -7.17 -4.70 -1.64
CA LEU A 184 -6.15 -5.72 -1.41
C LEU A 184 -6.69 -6.93 -0.65
N PHE A 185 -7.55 -6.73 0.35
CA PHE A 185 -8.00 -7.82 1.21
C PHE A 185 -9.26 -8.53 0.68
N ARG A 186 -9.81 -8.10 -0.47
CA ARG A 186 -10.92 -8.81 -1.13
C ARG A 186 -10.51 -10.19 -1.64
N ASP A 187 -9.29 -10.33 -2.13
CA ASP A 187 -8.74 -11.56 -2.70
C ASP A 187 -7.21 -11.58 -2.57
N MET A 188 -6.71 -12.44 -1.67
CA MET A 188 -5.28 -12.60 -1.41
C MET A 188 -4.59 -13.60 -2.36
N ALA A 189 -5.27 -14.10 -3.39
CA ALA A 189 -4.70 -14.97 -4.42
C ALA A 189 -3.90 -16.18 -3.87
N GLY A 190 -4.39 -16.79 -2.79
CA GLY A 190 -3.78 -17.91 -2.11
C GLY A 190 -2.55 -17.55 -1.27
N TYR A 191 -2.34 -16.28 -0.91
CA TYR A 191 -1.22 -15.84 -0.09
C TYR A 191 -1.08 -16.68 1.19
N PRO A 192 0.12 -17.18 1.54
CA PRO A 192 0.31 -18.01 2.72
C PRO A 192 0.24 -17.17 3.99
N LEU A 193 -0.79 -17.39 4.81
CA LEU A 193 -0.90 -16.82 6.15
C LEU A 193 -0.57 -17.86 7.21
N ARG A 194 0.44 -17.56 8.02
CA ARG A 194 0.77 -18.34 9.21
C ARG A 194 -0.27 -18.06 10.28
N ILE A 195 -0.96 -19.10 10.72
CA ILE A 195 -2.03 -19.00 11.71
C ILE A 195 -1.65 -19.88 12.89
N GLN A 196 -1.54 -19.28 14.07
CA GLN A 196 -1.34 -20.00 15.31
C GLN A 196 -2.67 -20.05 16.05
N MET A 197 -3.03 -21.23 16.54
CA MET A 197 -4.29 -21.49 17.23
C MET A 197 -3.99 -22.21 18.53
N PHE A 198 -4.36 -21.58 19.64
CA PHE A 198 -4.08 -22.10 20.97
C PHE A 198 -5.27 -22.87 21.51
N LYS A 199 -4.99 -23.82 22.40
CA LYS A 199 -6.04 -24.55 23.11
C LYS A 199 -6.88 -23.58 23.94
N SER A 200 -8.18 -23.54 23.68
CA SER A 200 -9.14 -22.71 24.39
C SER A 200 -10.48 -23.45 24.51
N VAL A 201 -11.49 -22.81 25.11
CA VAL A 201 -12.87 -23.34 25.08
C VAL A 201 -13.45 -23.38 23.66
N TYR A 202 -12.93 -22.55 22.76
CA TYR A 202 -13.37 -22.41 21.38
C TYR A 202 -12.46 -23.10 20.36
N THR A 203 -11.28 -23.58 20.78
CA THR A 203 -10.28 -24.18 19.90
C THR A 203 -9.66 -25.42 20.53
N ARG A 204 -9.64 -26.52 19.77
CA ARG A 204 -9.12 -27.83 20.17
C ARG A 204 -8.06 -28.30 19.17
N PRO A 205 -6.77 -28.01 19.45
CA PRO A 205 -5.66 -28.58 18.71
C PRO A 205 -5.49 -30.06 19.06
N GLU A 206 -5.24 -30.88 18.06
CA GLU A 206 -4.94 -32.31 18.17
C GLU A 206 -3.50 -32.53 17.69
N PHE A 207 -2.75 -33.32 18.46
CA PHE A 207 -1.34 -33.58 18.23
C PHE A 207 -1.11 -35.07 18.01
N ASP A 208 -0.17 -35.38 17.12
CA ASP A 208 0.35 -36.73 17.00
C ASP A 208 1.06 -37.14 18.29
N LYS A 209 0.78 -38.36 18.77
CA LYS A 209 1.26 -38.81 20.08
C LYS A 209 2.75 -39.16 20.09
N GLU A 210 3.33 -39.47 18.93
CA GLU A 210 4.73 -39.88 18.81
C GLU A 210 5.64 -38.69 18.50
N SER A 211 5.27 -37.89 17.50
CA SER A 211 6.04 -36.74 17.04
C SER A 211 5.74 -35.44 17.79
N GLY A 212 4.61 -35.36 18.52
CA GLY A 212 4.16 -34.14 19.18
C GLY A 212 3.69 -33.05 18.22
N LEU A 213 3.61 -33.34 16.93
CA LEU A 213 3.25 -32.36 15.91
C LEU A 213 1.73 -32.17 15.84
N LEU A 214 1.29 -30.91 15.74
CA LEU A 214 -0.08 -30.55 15.38
C LEU A 214 -0.53 -31.29 14.11
N THR A 215 -1.56 -32.10 14.23
CA THR A 215 -2.18 -32.84 13.11
C THR A 215 -3.47 -32.19 12.65
N ARG A 216 -4.23 -31.60 13.58
CA ARG A 216 -5.54 -31.02 13.30
C ARG A 216 -5.90 -29.94 14.31
N VAL A 217 -6.73 -29.00 13.89
CA VAL A 217 -7.43 -28.08 14.80
C VAL A 217 -8.93 -28.18 14.54
N THR A 218 -9.72 -28.19 15.59
CA THR A 218 -11.19 -28.11 15.53
C THR A 218 -11.72 -27.04 16.48
N GLY A 219 -12.99 -26.70 16.37
CA GLY A 219 -13.64 -25.70 17.23
C GLY A 219 -14.14 -24.48 16.47
N VAL A 220 -14.74 -23.54 17.19
CA VAL A 220 -15.39 -22.35 16.64
C VAL A 220 -14.38 -21.40 16.01
N ASP A 221 -13.23 -21.12 16.64
CA ASP A 221 -12.25 -20.19 16.05
C ASP A 221 -11.65 -20.76 14.75
N PHE A 222 -11.50 -22.09 14.67
CA PHE A 222 -11.06 -22.76 13.45
C PHE A 222 -12.09 -22.61 12.33
N LEU A 223 -13.39 -22.79 12.62
CA LEU A 223 -14.47 -22.57 11.65
C LEU A 223 -14.47 -21.12 11.15
N VAL A 224 -14.33 -20.14 12.04
CA VAL A 224 -14.22 -18.72 11.65
C VAL A 224 -13.02 -18.50 10.74
N ALA A 225 -11.85 -19.05 11.07
CA ALA A 225 -10.67 -18.94 10.24
C ALA A 225 -10.87 -19.60 8.85
N GLN A 226 -11.60 -20.72 8.77
CA GLN A 226 -11.96 -21.35 7.49
C GLN A 226 -12.88 -20.45 6.65
N MET A 227 -13.88 -19.82 7.28
CA MET A 227 -14.76 -18.86 6.60
C MET A 227 -13.99 -17.65 6.08
N LEU A 228 -13.07 -17.10 6.88
CA LEU A 228 -12.19 -16.01 6.45
C LEU A 228 -11.27 -16.44 5.30
N ARG A 229 -10.72 -17.65 5.36
CA ARG A 229 -9.90 -18.23 4.29
C ARG A 229 -10.66 -18.31 2.97
N GLU A 230 -11.91 -18.77 3.01
CA GLU A 230 -12.77 -18.85 1.83
C GLU A 230 -13.16 -17.47 1.31
N ARG A 231 -13.45 -16.53 2.22
CA ARG A 231 -13.88 -15.18 1.85
C ARG A 231 -12.77 -14.30 1.28
N LEU A 232 -11.55 -14.44 1.79
CA LEU A 232 -10.39 -13.61 1.45
C LEU A 232 -9.39 -14.35 0.54
N ASN A 233 -9.62 -15.63 0.23
CA ASN A 233 -8.80 -16.47 -0.64
C ASN A 233 -7.30 -16.49 -0.25
N PHE A 234 -6.98 -16.89 0.97
CA PHE A 234 -5.59 -17.11 1.41
C PHE A 234 -5.31 -18.58 1.68
N THR A 235 -4.03 -18.97 1.75
CA THR A 235 -3.63 -20.31 2.17
C THR A 235 -3.36 -20.32 3.67
N MET A 236 -4.13 -21.08 4.42
CA MET A 236 -3.94 -21.24 5.87
C MET A 236 -2.77 -22.18 6.15
N LEU A 237 -1.71 -21.66 6.77
CA LEU A 237 -0.57 -22.43 7.25
C LEU A 237 -0.60 -22.51 8.78
N LEU A 238 -1.21 -23.57 9.30
CA LEU A 238 -1.29 -23.80 10.75
C LEU A 238 0.13 -23.95 11.33
N GLN A 239 0.42 -23.20 12.38
CA GLN A 239 1.68 -23.25 13.11
C GLN A 239 1.52 -24.09 14.38
N GLN A 240 2.61 -24.70 14.83
CA GLN A 240 2.66 -25.31 16.16
C GLN A 240 2.39 -24.22 17.21
N PRO A 241 1.50 -24.48 18.19
CA PRO A 241 1.31 -23.55 19.29
C PRO A 241 2.60 -23.46 20.13
N GLU A 242 3.07 -22.25 20.39
CA GLU A 242 4.16 -22.01 21.35
C GLU A 242 3.56 -21.84 22.74
N GLU A 243 3.99 -22.67 23.69
CA GLU A 243 3.46 -22.66 25.06
C GLU A 243 3.67 -21.32 25.79
N ASN A 244 4.67 -20.53 25.37
CA ASN A 244 5.05 -19.26 26.00
C ASN A 244 4.52 -18.01 25.28
N TYR A 245 3.68 -18.16 24.25
CA TYR A 245 3.30 -17.02 23.40
C TYR A 245 2.11 -16.19 23.92
N PHE A 246 1.50 -16.60 25.05
CA PHE A 246 0.46 -15.80 25.70
C PHE A 246 1.07 -14.70 26.59
N GLY A 247 1.61 -13.67 25.95
CA GLY A 247 2.11 -12.45 26.61
C GLY A 247 3.52 -12.58 27.15
#